data_AF-A0A0R3KCI4-F1
#
_entry.id   AF-A0A0R3KCI4-F1
#
_cell.length_a   1.000
_cell.length_b   1.000
_cell.length_c   1.000
_cell.angle_alpha   90.00
_cell.angle_beta   90.00
_cell.angle_gamma   90.00
#
_symmetry.space_group_name_H-M   'P 1'
#
loop_
_entity.id
_entity.type
_entity.pdbx_description
1 polymer ?
#
loop_
_entity_poly.entity_id
_entity_poly.type
_entity_poly.pdbx_seq_one_letter_code
_entity_poly.pdbx_strand_id
1 'polypeptide(L)'
;MSEPPIDEIDRESFREELRNSYGKDIKHIADNPQEYSDFVSEKAERTAMVARAGSTVEDSDHARYFSYQLGDKSVGLLKTEGRRRMGGEAWEQHFPGRKHVSSVVGLRVTHPLVENAGDVLLEHQLRLDGKRALVMSRPATDEVKPRLEQMGFVHVGDNEDDNEYVLDPRQHPDKWTLNDEGKWQRVDKPRLYLSKVESSDDENEGSVEKYSGEEYIETDSSGDDPTWYFDRLNLGPGTG
;
A
#
# COMPACT_ATOMS: atom_id res chain seq x y z
N MET A 1 12.63 -1.19 -21.28
CA MET A 1 12.80 -1.49 -19.84
C MET A 1 11.49 -2.05 -19.33
N SER A 2 11.47 -3.07 -18.47
CA SER A 2 10.21 -3.58 -17.92
C SER A 2 9.69 -2.58 -16.89
N GLU A 3 8.50 -2.03 -17.14
CA GLU A 3 7.81 -1.24 -16.12
C GLU A 3 7.45 -2.13 -14.93
N PRO A 4 7.37 -1.57 -13.70
CA PRO A 4 6.69 -2.24 -12.60
C PRO A 4 5.33 -2.75 -13.06
N PRO A 5 4.91 -3.97 -12.69
CA PRO A 5 3.58 -4.48 -12.97
C PRO A 5 2.58 -3.78 -12.05
N ILE A 6 2.49 -2.46 -12.17
CA ILE A 6 1.55 -1.63 -11.48
C ILE A 6 0.55 -1.16 -12.51
N ASP A 7 -0.69 -1.57 -12.30
CA ASP A 7 -1.81 -1.18 -13.13
C ASP A 7 -2.58 -0.06 -12.42
N GLU A 8 -2.90 1.01 -13.15
CA GLU A 8 -3.92 1.96 -12.71
C GLU A 8 -5.29 1.30 -12.94
N ILE A 9 -6.06 1.16 -11.87
CA ILE A 9 -7.34 0.46 -11.88
C ILE A 9 -8.46 1.43 -11.52
N ASP A 10 -9.69 1.06 -11.87
CA ASP A 10 -10.86 1.83 -11.46
C ASP A 10 -11.18 1.62 -9.97
N ARG A 11 -12.09 2.46 -9.45
CA ARG A 11 -12.50 2.45 -8.05
C ARG A 11 -13.17 1.15 -7.61
N GLU A 12 -13.96 0.54 -8.49
CA GLU A 12 -14.70 -0.69 -8.18
C GLU A 12 -13.72 -1.85 -8.04
N SER A 13 -12.82 -2.00 -9.03
CA SER A 13 -11.71 -2.96 -9.01
C SER A 13 -10.82 -2.76 -7.77
N PHE A 14 -10.48 -1.50 -7.43
CA PHE A 14 -9.69 -1.21 -6.22
C PHE A 14 -10.39 -1.65 -4.94
N ARG A 15 -11.70 -1.41 -4.83
CA ARG A 15 -12.48 -1.80 -3.66
C ARG A 15 -12.56 -3.31 -3.54
N GLU A 16 -12.72 -4.03 -4.63
CA GLU A 16 -12.70 -5.49 -4.66
C GLU A 16 -11.37 -6.04 -4.14
N GLU A 17 -10.24 -5.55 -4.69
CA GLU A 17 -8.92 -5.96 -4.22
C GLU A 17 -8.64 -5.58 -2.77
N LEU A 18 -9.18 -4.44 -2.33
CA LEU A 18 -9.11 -4.04 -0.94
C LEU A 18 -9.84 -5.03 -0.03
N ARG A 19 -10.95 -5.64 -0.48
CA ARG A 19 -11.65 -6.69 0.28
C ARG A 19 -10.78 -7.92 0.46
N ASN A 20 -10.01 -8.31 -0.55
CA ASN A 20 -9.07 -9.43 -0.45
C ASN A 20 -8.01 -9.17 0.63
N SER A 21 -7.61 -7.91 0.83
CA SER A 21 -6.62 -7.50 1.83
C SER A 21 -7.09 -7.56 3.28
N TYR A 22 -8.39 -7.82 3.52
CA TYR A 22 -8.93 -8.16 4.84
C TYR A 22 -9.79 -9.44 4.80
N GLY A 23 -9.59 -10.26 3.76
CA GLY A 23 -10.28 -11.54 3.58
C GLY A 23 -9.67 -12.68 4.39
N LYS A 24 -10.15 -13.89 4.13
CA LYS A 24 -9.79 -15.11 4.86
C LYS A 24 -8.29 -15.41 4.84
N ASP A 25 -7.62 -15.21 3.71
CA ASP A 25 -6.19 -15.52 3.57
C ASP A 25 -5.32 -14.63 4.48
N ILE A 26 -5.62 -13.33 4.54
CA ILE A 26 -4.88 -12.40 5.42
C ILE A 26 -5.16 -12.70 6.89
N LYS A 27 -6.43 -12.98 7.24
CA LYS A 27 -6.79 -13.37 8.61
C LYS A 27 -6.14 -14.69 9.01
N HIS A 28 -6.04 -15.65 8.10
CA HIS A 28 -5.32 -16.90 8.32
C HIS A 28 -3.84 -16.65 8.64
N ILE A 29 -3.13 -15.82 7.87
CA ILE A 29 -1.74 -15.47 8.18
C ILE A 29 -1.65 -14.81 9.57
N ALA A 30 -2.59 -13.94 9.90
CA ALA A 30 -2.63 -13.24 11.18
C ALA A 30 -2.92 -14.16 12.38
N ASP A 31 -3.69 -15.24 12.20
CA ASP A 31 -4.07 -16.18 13.26
C ASP A 31 -3.05 -17.33 13.44
N ASN A 32 -2.06 -17.46 12.54
CA ASN A 32 -1.12 -18.59 12.51
C ASN A 32 0.36 -18.16 12.66
N PRO A 33 0.76 -17.49 13.76
CA PRO A 33 2.16 -17.10 13.98
C PRO A 33 3.13 -18.28 14.05
N GLN A 34 2.63 -19.49 14.35
CA GLN A 34 3.43 -20.72 14.35
C GLN A 34 3.96 -21.08 12.94
N GLU A 35 3.21 -20.71 11.91
CA GLU A 35 3.54 -20.96 10.49
C GLU A 35 4.26 -19.75 9.88
N TYR A 36 3.86 -18.54 10.23
CA TYR A 36 4.31 -17.31 9.57
C TYR A 36 5.30 -16.45 10.37
N SER A 37 5.53 -16.74 11.66
CA SER A 37 6.16 -15.89 12.68
C SER A 37 5.27 -14.77 13.22
N ASP A 38 5.48 -14.38 14.48
CA ASP A 38 4.78 -13.28 15.15
C ASP A 38 4.84 -11.98 14.32
N PHE A 39 6.01 -11.65 13.78
CA PHE A 39 6.21 -10.43 12.99
C PHE A 39 5.31 -10.36 11.75
N VAL A 40 5.21 -11.47 11.00
CA VAL A 40 4.37 -11.52 9.79
C VAL A 40 2.89 -11.56 10.15
N SER A 41 2.52 -12.29 11.20
CA SER A 41 1.13 -12.36 11.66
C SER A 41 0.62 -11.01 12.16
N GLU A 42 1.42 -10.26 12.93
CA GLU A 42 1.10 -8.88 13.30
C GLU A 42 0.99 -7.97 12.07
N LYS A 43 1.88 -8.14 11.07
CA LYS A 43 1.80 -7.38 9.82
C LYS A 43 0.52 -7.69 9.04
N ALA A 44 0.09 -8.96 9.02
CA ALA A 44 -1.16 -9.38 8.38
C ALA A 44 -2.37 -8.79 9.12
N GLU A 45 -2.34 -8.79 10.45
CA GLU A 45 -3.38 -8.15 11.25
C GLU A 45 -3.55 -6.67 10.92
N ARG A 46 -2.43 -5.93 10.93
CA ARG A 46 -2.42 -4.50 10.58
C ARG A 46 -2.91 -4.26 9.15
N THR A 47 -2.53 -5.14 8.22
CA THR A 47 -2.98 -5.08 6.82
C THR A 47 -4.51 -5.18 6.76
N ALA A 48 -5.10 -6.15 7.46
CA ALA A 48 -6.55 -6.31 7.52
C ALA A 48 -7.24 -5.09 8.16
N MET A 49 -6.74 -4.60 9.29
CA MET A 49 -7.30 -3.42 9.98
C MET A 49 -7.27 -2.16 9.09
N VAL A 50 -6.11 -1.86 8.48
CA VAL A 50 -5.94 -0.69 7.59
C VAL A 50 -6.81 -0.83 6.35
N ALA A 51 -6.88 -2.01 5.75
CA ALA A 51 -7.70 -2.25 4.57
C ALA A 51 -9.20 -2.11 4.89
N ARG A 52 -9.65 -2.66 6.03
CA ARG A 52 -11.04 -2.54 6.46
C ARG A 52 -11.42 -1.11 6.79
N ALA A 53 -10.58 -0.38 7.52
CA ALA A 53 -10.81 1.04 7.80
C ALA A 53 -10.79 1.88 6.52
N GLY A 54 -9.84 1.63 5.62
CA GLY A 54 -9.75 2.31 4.33
C GLY A 54 -10.95 2.08 3.41
N SER A 55 -11.63 0.93 3.54
CA SER A 55 -12.81 0.59 2.74
C SER A 55 -14.04 1.47 3.02
N THR A 56 -14.07 2.15 4.17
CA THR A 56 -15.22 2.98 4.59
C THR A 56 -15.03 4.47 4.29
N VAL A 57 -13.83 4.88 3.87
CA VAL A 57 -13.51 6.28 3.58
C VAL A 57 -14.02 6.66 2.20
N GLU A 58 -14.77 7.77 2.11
CA GLU A 58 -15.17 8.33 0.82
C GLU A 58 -13.95 8.86 0.05
N ASP A 59 -13.96 8.65 -1.26
CA ASP A 59 -12.88 9.06 -2.15
C ASP A 59 -13.25 10.39 -2.82
N SER A 60 -12.26 11.22 -3.10
CA SER A 60 -12.49 12.42 -3.91
C SER A 60 -12.63 12.08 -5.40
N ASP A 61 -13.18 13.01 -6.18
CA ASP A 61 -13.23 12.90 -7.65
C ASP A 61 -11.83 12.93 -8.31
N HIS A 62 -10.78 13.18 -7.52
CA HIS A 62 -9.38 13.20 -7.98
C HIS A 62 -8.57 12.02 -7.46
N ALA A 63 -9.23 11.04 -6.83
CA ALA A 63 -8.59 9.83 -6.39
C ALA A 63 -8.12 8.99 -7.59
N ARG A 64 -6.91 8.47 -7.47
CA ARG A 64 -6.33 7.49 -8.40
C ARG A 64 -5.97 6.24 -7.63
N TYR A 65 -6.12 5.10 -8.30
CA TYR A 65 -6.01 3.79 -7.68
C TYR A 65 -5.02 2.94 -8.46
N PHE A 66 -4.09 2.32 -7.74
CA PHE A 66 -3.05 1.50 -8.35
C PHE A 66 -2.96 0.17 -7.64
N SER A 67 -2.66 -0.86 -8.43
CA SER A 67 -2.47 -2.22 -7.96
C SER A 67 -1.14 -2.78 -8.45
N TYR A 68 -0.29 -3.22 -7.53
CA TYR A 68 0.97 -3.88 -7.80
C TYR A 68 0.75 -5.39 -7.89
N GLN A 69 1.02 -5.97 -9.05
CA GLN A 69 0.72 -7.35 -9.40
C GLN A 69 1.98 -8.23 -9.35
N LEU A 70 1.88 -9.39 -8.71
CA LEU A 70 2.83 -10.49 -8.88
C LEU A 70 2.08 -11.71 -9.42
N GLY A 71 2.34 -12.03 -10.69
CA GLY A 71 1.51 -12.99 -11.42
C GLY A 71 0.10 -12.44 -11.64
N ASP A 72 -0.89 -13.19 -11.19
CA ASP A 72 -2.33 -12.89 -11.19
C ASP A 72 -2.83 -12.32 -9.85
N LYS A 73 -1.93 -12.07 -8.88
CA LYS A 73 -2.27 -11.58 -7.55
C LYS A 73 -1.85 -10.13 -7.34
N SER A 74 -2.81 -9.33 -6.86
CA SER A 74 -2.52 -8.04 -6.24
C SER A 74 -1.77 -8.22 -4.92
N VAL A 75 -0.57 -7.66 -4.83
CA VAL A 75 0.26 -7.71 -3.61
C VAL A 75 0.47 -6.33 -2.99
N GLY A 76 -0.11 -5.29 -3.58
CA GLY A 76 -0.08 -3.95 -3.02
C GLY A 76 -1.09 -3.04 -3.68
N LEU A 77 -1.74 -2.21 -2.88
CA LEU A 77 -2.73 -1.25 -3.31
C LEU A 77 -2.31 0.14 -2.86
N LEU A 78 -2.48 1.11 -3.75
CA LEU A 78 -2.23 2.52 -3.48
C LEU A 78 -3.42 3.36 -3.94
N LYS A 79 -3.97 4.14 -3.02
CA LYS A 79 -4.89 5.25 -3.33
C LYS A 79 -4.15 6.56 -3.14
N THR A 80 -4.17 7.42 -4.15
CA THR A 80 -3.63 8.77 -4.04
C THR A 80 -4.66 9.83 -4.40
N GLU A 81 -4.60 10.95 -3.69
CA GLU A 81 -5.31 12.17 -4.04
C GLU A 81 -4.38 13.13 -4.79
N GLY A 82 -4.99 14.05 -5.53
CA GLY A 82 -4.28 15.08 -6.28
C GLY A 82 -3.57 16.13 -5.42
N ARG A 83 -3.17 17.22 -6.08
CA ARG A 83 -2.45 18.33 -5.44
C ARG A 83 -3.22 18.93 -4.28
N ARG A 84 -2.54 19.09 -3.15
CA ARG A 84 -3.07 19.77 -1.96
C ARG A 84 -2.23 20.99 -1.62
N ARG A 85 -2.89 22.11 -1.30
CA ARG A 85 -2.22 23.33 -0.83
C ARG A 85 -1.69 23.11 0.57
N MET A 86 -0.44 23.53 0.78
CA MET A 86 0.24 23.49 2.08
C MET A 86 0.69 24.90 2.46
N GLY A 87 0.94 25.09 3.75
CA GLY A 87 1.40 26.33 4.34
C GLY A 87 1.58 26.13 5.83
N GLY A 88 2.07 27.15 6.53
CA GLY A 88 2.48 27.05 7.93
C GLY A 88 3.98 27.29 8.08
N GLU A 89 4.41 27.57 9.29
CA GLU A 89 5.82 27.86 9.58
C GLU A 89 6.67 26.60 9.41
N ALA A 90 6.22 25.46 9.95
CA ALA A 90 6.90 24.17 9.82
C ALA A 90 7.06 23.78 8.34
N TRP A 91 6.01 23.98 7.53
CA TRP A 91 6.06 23.73 6.10
C TRP A 91 7.12 24.58 5.39
N GLU A 92 7.16 25.89 5.64
CA GLU A 92 8.13 26.79 4.98
C GLU A 92 9.58 26.50 5.40
N GLN A 93 9.79 26.02 6.64
CA GLN A 93 11.10 25.58 7.11
C GLN A 93 11.63 24.37 6.33
N HIS A 94 10.79 23.36 6.09
CA HIS A 94 11.17 22.15 5.37
C HIS A 94 11.18 22.31 3.85
N PHE A 95 10.23 23.07 3.30
CA PHE A 95 9.99 23.16 1.86
C PHE A 95 9.85 24.61 1.38
N PRO A 96 10.89 25.44 1.52
CA PRO A 96 10.81 26.87 1.23
C PRO A 96 10.35 27.15 -0.20
N GLY A 97 9.37 28.04 -0.33
CA GLY A 97 8.77 28.42 -1.62
C GLY A 97 7.89 27.36 -2.29
N ARG A 98 7.68 26.19 -1.68
CA ARG A 98 6.71 25.20 -2.15
C ARG A 98 5.34 25.56 -1.58
N LYS A 99 4.30 25.57 -2.41
CA LYS A 99 2.92 25.90 -1.98
C LYS A 99 1.97 24.71 -1.97
N HIS A 100 2.39 23.60 -2.57
CA HIS A 100 1.57 22.42 -2.76
C HIS A 100 2.44 21.17 -2.71
N VAL A 101 1.85 20.08 -2.19
CA VAL A 101 2.30 18.72 -2.48
C VAL A 101 1.82 18.32 -3.87
N SER A 102 2.56 17.42 -4.52
CA SER A 102 2.23 16.89 -5.84
C SER A 102 1.09 15.88 -5.75
N SER A 103 1.13 15.02 -4.73
CA SER A 103 0.14 13.99 -4.45
C SER A 103 0.05 13.73 -2.94
N VAL A 104 -1.06 13.12 -2.52
CA VAL A 104 -1.28 12.65 -1.14
C VAL A 104 -1.59 11.17 -1.17
N VAL A 105 -0.82 10.35 -0.45
CA VAL A 105 -1.14 8.95 -0.22
C VAL A 105 -2.31 8.89 0.77
N GLY A 106 -3.49 8.54 0.26
CA GLY A 106 -4.72 8.40 1.04
C GLY A 106 -4.90 7.01 1.63
N LEU A 107 -4.37 5.98 0.97
CA LEU A 107 -4.35 4.61 1.48
C LEU A 107 -3.18 3.86 0.83
N ARG A 108 -2.47 3.05 1.60
CA ARG A 108 -1.50 2.08 1.08
C ARG A 108 -1.61 0.79 1.86
N VAL A 109 -1.87 -0.31 1.16
CA VAL A 109 -2.00 -1.65 1.72
C VAL A 109 -1.03 -2.55 0.98
N THR A 110 -0.34 -3.43 1.69
CA THR A 110 0.66 -4.32 1.12
C THR A 110 0.47 -5.72 1.67
N HIS A 111 0.56 -6.72 0.82
CA HIS A 111 0.48 -8.11 1.25
C HIS A 111 1.56 -8.39 2.31
N PRO A 112 1.24 -9.06 3.44
CA PRO A 112 2.15 -9.21 4.57
C PRO A 112 3.45 -9.94 4.20
N LEU A 113 3.38 -10.89 3.27
CA LEU A 113 4.52 -11.67 2.78
C LEU A 113 5.41 -10.94 1.75
N VAL A 114 5.03 -9.73 1.30
CA VAL A 114 5.76 -8.99 0.27
C VAL A 114 6.36 -7.74 0.90
N GLU A 115 7.65 -7.78 1.21
CA GLU A 115 8.32 -6.70 1.95
C GLU A 115 8.47 -5.41 1.15
N ASN A 116 8.71 -5.50 -0.16
CA ASN A 116 9.05 -4.34 -0.99
C ASN A 116 7.84 -3.65 -1.63
N ALA A 117 6.63 -4.21 -1.57
CA ALA A 117 5.45 -3.67 -2.25
C ALA A 117 5.18 -2.19 -1.92
N GLY A 118 5.37 -1.80 -0.66
CA GLY A 118 5.16 -0.41 -0.22
C GLY A 118 6.16 0.58 -0.84
N ASP A 119 7.40 0.15 -1.05
CA ASP A 119 8.45 0.95 -1.68
C ASP A 119 8.22 1.04 -3.19
N VAL A 120 7.82 -0.07 -3.81
CA VAL A 120 7.47 -0.17 -5.23
C VAL A 120 6.36 0.83 -5.58
N LEU A 121 5.28 0.83 -4.80
CA LEU A 121 4.16 1.76 -4.95
C LEU A 121 4.57 3.23 -4.73
N LEU A 122 5.41 3.49 -3.72
CA LEU A 122 5.92 4.85 -3.48
C LEU A 122 6.78 5.35 -4.64
N GLU A 123 7.69 4.52 -5.14
CA GLU A 123 8.52 4.88 -6.29
C GLU A 123 7.65 5.16 -7.52
N HIS A 124 6.64 4.33 -7.78
CA HIS A 124 5.68 4.58 -8.85
C HIS A 124 5.02 5.95 -8.71
N GLN A 125 4.56 6.32 -7.52
CA GLN A 125 3.97 7.64 -7.30
C GLN A 125 4.98 8.77 -7.55
N LEU A 126 6.23 8.63 -7.09
CA LEU A 126 7.27 9.62 -7.35
C LEU A 126 7.52 9.78 -8.86
N ARG A 127 7.52 8.68 -9.63
CA ARG A 127 7.67 8.72 -11.09
C ARG A 127 6.51 9.47 -11.75
N LEU A 128 5.27 9.25 -11.31
CA LEU A 128 4.09 9.97 -11.79
C LEU A 128 4.15 11.47 -11.46
N ASP A 129 4.62 11.82 -10.26
CA ASP A 129 4.76 13.21 -9.80
C ASP A 129 5.93 13.96 -10.49
N GLY A 130 6.84 13.21 -11.13
CA GLY A 130 7.95 13.71 -11.93
C GLY A 130 9.07 14.37 -11.13
N LYS A 131 9.96 15.10 -11.82
CA LYS A 131 11.21 15.64 -11.25
C LYS A 131 11.04 16.61 -10.08
N ARG A 132 9.83 17.15 -9.87
CA ARG A 132 9.51 18.07 -8.76
C ARG A 132 8.50 17.43 -7.79
N ALA A 133 8.52 16.10 -7.68
CA ALA A 133 7.71 15.34 -6.75
C ALA A 133 7.83 15.88 -5.32
N LEU A 134 6.71 15.85 -4.61
CA LEU A 134 6.59 16.21 -3.20
C LEU A 134 5.36 15.48 -2.66
N VAL A 135 5.58 14.28 -2.12
CA VAL A 135 4.50 13.35 -1.77
C VAL A 135 4.19 13.48 -0.30
N MET A 136 2.92 13.64 0.05
CA MET A 136 2.47 13.55 1.43
C MET A 136 1.97 12.14 1.74
N SER A 137 2.27 11.64 2.93
CA SER A 137 1.73 10.40 3.49
C SER A 137 1.10 10.71 4.84
N ARG A 138 -0.01 10.00 5.13
CA ARG A 138 -0.68 10.02 6.44
C ARG A 138 -0.68 8.61 7.01
N PRO A 139 0.35 8.22 7.78
CA PRO A 139 0.36 6.88 8.37
C PRO A 139 -0.86 6.67 9.28
N ALA A 140 -1.49 5.52 9.17
CA ALA A 140 -2.62 5.14 10.00
C ALA A 140 -2.19 4.75 11.43
N THR A 141 -0.95 4.32 11.61
CA THR A 141 -0.37 3.91 12.90
C THR A 141 1.07 4.42 13.06
N ASP A 142 1.51 4.56 14.31
CA ASP A 142 2.85 5.06 14.64
C ASP A 142 3.97 4.13 14.18
N GLU A 143 3.71 2.83 14.09
CA GLU A 143 4.68 1.82 13.66
C GLU A 143 5.17 2.01 12.22
N VAL A 144 4.43 2.76 11.40
CA VAL A 144 4.83 3.10 10.02
C VAL A 144 5.81 4.27 9.98
N LYS A 145 5.85 5.12 11.02
CA LYS A 145 6.69 6.34 11.08
C LYS A 145 8.19 6.05 10.87
N PRO A 146 8.81 5.05 11.53
CA PRO A 146 10.25 4.75 11.33
C PRO A 146 10.57 4.39 9.87
N ARG A 147 9.66 3.68 9.19
CA ARG A 147 9.84 3.34 7.78
C ARG A 147 9.74 4.58 6.89
N LEU A 148 8.82 5.50 7.17
CA LEU A 148 8.72 6.77 6.44
C LEU A 148 10.01 7.60 6.59
N GLU A 149 10.54 7.72 7.80
CA GLU A 149 11.80 8.42 8.07
C GLU A 149 12.99 7.76 7.35
N GLN A 150 13.05 6.42 7.36
CA GLN A 150 14.03 5.66 6.58
C GLN A 150 13.95 5.98 5.08
N MET A 151 12.76 6.27 4.56
CA MET A 151 12.54 6.67 3.17
C MET A 151 12.79 8.16 2.91
N GLY A 152 13.02 8.98 3.94
CA GLY A 152 13.29 10.42 3.83
C GLY A 152 12.03 11.28 3.94
N PHE A 153 10.96 10.76 4.53
CA PHE A 153 9.86 11.61 4.92
C PHE A 153 10.23 12.41 6.17
N VAL A 154 9.74 13.64 6.24
CA VAL A 154 9.80 14.50 7.41
C VAL A 154 8.38 14.79 7.90
N HIS A 155 8.20 14.84 9.22
CA HIS A 155 6.96 15.32 9.81
C HIS A 155 6.81 16.82 9.54
N VAL A 156 5.62 17.25 9.12
CA VAL A 156 5.31 18.66 8.82
C VAL A 156 4.02 19.15 9.48
N GLY A 157 3.40 18.30 10.30
CA GLY A 157 2.19 18.67 11.02
C GLY A 157 2.48 19.81 12.00
N ASP A 158 1.57 20.78 12.09
CA ASP A 158 1.72 21.89 13.03
C ASP A 158 1.47 21.43 14.49
N ASN A 159 0.72 20.34 14.68
CA ASN A 159 0.50 19.71 15.98
C ASN A 159 1.17 18.33 16.07
N GLU A 160 1.50 17.89 17.29
CA GLU A 160 2.07 16.55 17.53
C GLU A 160 1.13 15.41 17.11
N ASP A 161 -0.18 15.65 17.15
CA ASP A 161 -1.22 14.70 16.73
C ASP A 161 -1.43 14.66 15.21
N ASP A 162 -0.85 15.61 14.46
CA ASP A 162 -0.96 15.63 13.00
C ASP A 162 -0.04 14.57 12.41
N ASN A 163 -0.62 13.56 11.78
CA ASN A 163 0.13 12.51 11.10
C ASN A 163 0.55 12.91 9.68
N GLU A 164 1.02 14.13 9.46
CA GLU A 164 1.39 14.61 8.12
C GLU A 164 2.90 14.48 7.88
N TYR A 165 3.28 13.56 6.99
CA TYR A 165 4.67 13.29 6.62
C TYR A 165 4.89 13.58 5.15
N VAL A 166 5.99 14.23 4.78
CA VAL A 166 6.24 14.66 3.41
C VAL A 166 7.63 14.28 2.94
N LEU A 167 7.70 13.75 1.71
CA LEU A 167 8.94 13.38 1.04
C LEU A 167 9.21 14.31 -0.14
N ASP A 168 10.33 15.03 -0.08
CA ASP A 168 11.01 15.59 -1.27
C ASP A 168 12.23 14.72 -1.59
N PRO A 169 12.18 13.87 -2.64
CA PRO A 169 13.30 13.00 -2.96
C PRO A 169 14.59 13.77 -3.31
N ARG A 170 14.50 15.06 -3.67
CA ARG A 170 15.67 15.90 -3.96
C ARG A 170 16.46 16.29 -2.72
N GLN A 171 15.85 16.22 -1.53
CA GLN A 171 16.53 16.46 -0.26
C GLN A 171 17.28 15.22 0.26
N HIS A 172 17.08 14.05 -0.37
CA HIS A 172 17.63 12.77 0.07
C HIS A 172 18.35 12.01 -1.07
N PRO A 173 19.47 12.56 -1.61
CA PRO A 173 20.23 11.93 -2.69
C PRO A 173 20.91 10.61 -2.28
N ASP A 174 21.02 10.35 -0.98
CA ASP A 174 21.44 9.07 -0.40
C ASP A 174 20.38 7.96 -0.54
N LYS A 175 19.12 8.35 -0.76
CA LYS A 175 17.95 7.45 -0.80
C LYS A 175 17.29 7.38 -2.17
N TRP A 176 17.29 8.49 -2.90
CA TRP A 176 16.58 8.65 -4.17
C TRP A 176 17.47 9.28 -5.23
N THR A 177 17.34 8.79 -6.46
CA THR A 177 18.05 9.33 -7.63
C THR A 177 17.17 9.32 -8.87
N LEU A 178 17.55 10.08 -9.89
CA LEU A 178 16.91 10.00 -11.21
C LEU A 178 17.67 8.99 -12.07
N ASN A 179 16.94 8.10 -12.72
CA ASN A 179 17.51 7.15 -13.68
C ASN A 179 17.80 7.83 -15.04
N ASP A 180 18.32 7.06 -16.00
CA ASP A 180 18.67 7.55 -17.35
C ASP A 180 17.45 8.12 -18.12
N GLU A 181 16.22 7.72 -17.75
CA GLU A 181 14.96 8.26 -18.30
C GLU A 181 14.48 9.52 -17.55
N GLY A 182 15.21 9.97 -16.54
CA GLY A 182 14.83 11.09 -15.70
C GLY A 182 13.65 10.81 -14.77
N LYS A 183 13.40 9.53 -14.44
CA LYS A 183 12.37 9.05 -13.50
C LYS A 183 13.00 8.74 -12.14
N TRP A 184 12.27 8.98 -11.05
CA TRP A 184 12.73 8.66 -9.70
C TRP A 184 12.93 7.16 -9.50
N GLN A 185 14.01 6.81 -8.81
CA GLN A 185 14.30 5.47 -8.34
C GLN A 185 15.04 5.46 -6.99
N ARG A 186 14.90 4.37 -6.24
CA ARG A 186 15.71 4.10 -5.04
C ARG A 186 17.18 3.94 -5.39
N VAL A 187 18.04 4.55 -4.58
CA VAL A 187 19.49 4.34 -4.64
C VAL A 187 19.80 2.88 -4.27
N ASP A 188 20.80 2.30 -4.94
CA ASP A 188 21.31 0.94 -4.73
C ASP A 188 20.29 -0.20 -4.87
N LYS A 189 19.10 0.07 -5.44
CA LYS A 189 18.14 -0.98 -5.81
C LYS A 189 18.33 -1.36 -7.28
N PRO A 190 18.41 -2.67 -7.60
CA PRO A 190 18.57 -3.11 -8.98
C PRO A 190 17.36 -2.68 -9.79
N ARG A 191 17.58 -2.27 -11.05
CA ARG A 191 16.53 -1.78 -11.97
C ARG A 191 15.35 -2.75 -12.13
N LEU A 192 15.59 -4.04 -11.89
CA LEU A 192 14.62 -5.14 -11.99
C LEU A 192 13.87 -5.46 -10.69
N TYR A 193 14.03 -4.67 -9.62
CA TYR A 193 13.24 -4.86 -8.38
C TYR A 193 11.73 -4.69 -8.62
N LEU A 194 11.38 -4.19 -9.80
CA LEU A 194 10.06 -3.93 -10.33
C LEU A 194 9.64 -4.88 -11.45
N SER A 195 10.47 -5.72 -12.05
CA SER A 195 10.03 -6.46 -13.24
C SER A 195 9.11 -7.64 -12.88
N LYS A 196 8.00 -7.80 -13.61
CA LYS A 196 7.28 -9.08 -13.70
C LYS A 196 8.32 -10.14 -14.11
N VAL A 197 8.51 -11.16 -13.30
CA VAL A 197 9.22 -12.36 -13.77
C VAL A 197 8.32 -12.96 -14.83
N GLU A 198 8.77 -13.01 -16.08
CA GLU A 198 8.07 -13.79 -17.11
C GLU A 198 8.00 -15.23 -16.58
N SER A 199 6.79 -15.72 -16.31
CA SER A 199 6.60 -17.14 -16.08
C SER A 199 7.03 -17.83 -17.35
N SER A 200 8.17 -18.53 -17.30
CA SER A 200 8.47 -19.52 -18.31
C SER A 200 7.37 -20.58 -18.21
N ASP A 201 6.41 -20.52 -19.13
CA ASP A 201 5.54 -21.63 -19.46
C ASP A 201 6.43 -22.76 -20.00
N ASP A 202 7.04 -23.53 -19.09
CA ASP A 202 7.58 -24.83 -19.37
C ASP A 202 6.68 -25.86 -18.68
N GLU A 203 5.88 -26.49 -19.53
CA GLU A 203 4.98 -27.59 -19.28
C GLU A 203 5.64 -28.67 -18.41
N ASN A 204 5.07 -28.96 -17.24
CA ASN A 204 5.17 -30.29 -16.67
C ASN A 204 3.83 -30.67 -16.01
N GLU A 205 3.07 -31.46 -16.74
CA GLU A 205 1.85 -32.13 -16.31
C GLU A 205 2.13 -32.95 -15.03
N GLY A 206 1.62 -32.47 -13.91
CA GLY A 206 1.44 -33.22 -12.68
C GLY A 206 -0.04 -33.32 -12.36
N SER A 207 -0.69 -34.35 -12.90
CA SER A 207 -2.09 -34.68 -12.70
C SER A 207 -2.51 -34.66 -11.23
N VAL A 208 -3.49 -33.82 -10.87
CA VAL A 208 -4.29 -33.98 -9.65
C VAL A 208 -5.76 -34.02 -10.06
N GLU A 209 -6.44 -35.04 -9.57
CA GLU A 209 -7.74 -35.51 -10.04
C GLU A 209 -8.86 -34.46 -9.98
N LYS A 210 -9.66 -34.51 -11.03
CA LYS A 210 -10.90 -33.77 -11.27
C LYS A 210 -11.97 -34.16 -10.24
N TYR A 211 -12.20 -33.30 -9.24
CA TYR A 211 -13.48 -33.28 -8.53
C TYR A 211 -14.47 -32.42 -9.32
N SER A 212 -15.37 -33.10 -10.03
CA SER A 212 -16.55 -32.50 -10.65
C SER A 212 -17.69 -32.40 -9.63
N GLY A 213 -18.24 -31.19 -9.53
CA GLY A 213 -19.62 -30.95 -9.10
C GLY A 213 -19.72 -30.22 -7.78
N GLU A 214 -19.97 -28.91 -7.83
CA GLU A 214 -21.30 -28.39 -7.55
C GLU A 214 -21.43 -26.90 -7.89
N GLU A 215 -22.66 -26.56 -8.23
CA GLU A 215 -23.20 -25.31 -8.73
C GLU A 215 -22.87 -24.13 -7.80
N TYR A 216 -22.18 -23.12 -8.32
CA TYR A 216 -21.95 -21.85 -7.63
C TYR A 216 -23.28 -21.14 -7.47
N ILE A 217 -23.95 -21.37 -6.34
CA ILE A 217 -25.00 -20.47 -5.87
C ILE A 217 -24.28 -19.22 -5.39
N GLU A 218 -24.40 -18.13 -6.16
CA GLU A 218 -24.09 -16.77 -5.70
C GLU A 218 -24.87 -16.53 -4.40
N THR A 219 -24.17 -16.62 -3.28
CA THR A 219 -24.62 -16.07 -2.02
C THR A 219 -23.73 -14.88 -1.73
N ASP A 220 -24.35 -13.72 -1.54
CA ASP A 220 -23.77 -12.45 -1.15
C ASP A 220 -23.26 -12.50 0.31
N SER A 221 -22.43 -13.51 0.60
CA SER A 221 -21.80 -13.73 1.89
C SER A 221 -20.47 -13.00 1.88
N SER A 222 -20.52 -11.73 2.29
CA SER A 222 -19.37 -10.95 2.76
C SER A 222 -18.46 -11.84 3.61
N GLY A 223 -17.38 -12.36 3.02
CA GLY A 223 -16.40 -13.23 3.69
C GLY A 223 -15.58 -12.53 4.77
N ASP A 224 -15.91 -11.29 5.10
CA ASP A 224 -15.38 -10.54 6.23
C ASP A 224 -16.16 -10.86 7.50
N ASP A 225 -15.58 -11.67 8.38
CA ASP A 225 -16.06 -11.87 9.75
C ASP A 225 -15.71 -10.64 10.63
N PRO A 226 -16.71 -9.85 11.09
CA PRO A 226 -16.46 -8.68 11.94
C PRO A 226 -16.00 -9.03 13.36
N THR A 227 -16.30 -10.25 13.85
CA THR A 227 -15.94 -10.69 15.21
C THR A 227 -14.44 -10.75 15.42
N TRP A 228 -13.72 -11.11 14.35
CA TRP A 228 -12.26 -11.14 14.30
C TRP A 228 -11.61 -9.79 14.70
N TYR A 229 -12.24 -8.65 14.40
CA TYR A 229 -11.71 -7.34 14.82
C TYR A 229 -12.06 -7.01 16.27
N PHE A 230 -13.25 -7.40 16.74
CA PHE A 230 -13.67 -7.15 18.13
C PHE A 230 -12.75 -7.85 19.12
N ASP A 231 -12.38 -9.10 18.83
CA ASP A 231 -11.45 -9.89 19.64
C ASP A 231 -10.05 -9.25 19.72
N ARG A 232 -9.60 -8.61 18.64
CA ARG A 232 -8.28 -7.97 18.55
C ARG A 232 -8.23 -6.54 19.07
N LEU A 233 -9.36 -5.82 19.05
CA LEU A 233 -9.48 -4.47 19.60
C LEU A 233 -9.81 -4.44 21.10
N ASN A 234 -9.88 -5.61 21.77
CA ASN A 234 -10.38 -5.76 23.14
C ASN A 234 -11.75 -5.10 23.36
N LEU A 235 -12.52 -4.95 22.28
CA LEU A 235 -13.90 -4.50 22.33
C LEU A 235 -14.73 -5.75 22.57
N GLY A 236 -14.85 -6.15 23.85
CA GLY A 236 -15.68 -7.28 24.23
C GLY A 236 -17.08 -7.18 23.61
N PRO A 237 -17.77 -8.31 23.39
CA PRO A 237 -19.09 -8.30 22.75
C PRO A 237 -20.00 -7.35 23.52
N GLY A 238 -20.41 -6.27 22.85
CA GLY A 238 -21.27 -5.25 23.45
C GLY A 238 -22.49 -5.94 24.05
N THR A 239 -22.62 -5.88 25.37
CA THR A 239 -23.81 -6.34 26.07
C THR A 239 -24.98 -5.46 25.61
N GLY A 240 -25.82 -6.00 24.73
CA GLY A 240 -27.18 -5.52 24.53
C GLY A 240 -28.07 -5.79 25.73
#